data_AF-A0A965BSB5-F1
#
_entry.id   AF-A0A965BSB5-F1
#
_cell.length_a   1.000
_cell.length_b   1.000
_cell.length_c   1.000
_cell.angle_alpha   90.00
_cell.angle_beta   90.00
_cell.angle_gamma   90.00
#
_symmetry.space_group_name_H-M   'P 1'
#
loop_
_entity.id
_entity.type
_entity.pdbx_description
1 polymer ?
#
loop_
_entity_poly.entity_id
_entity_poly.type
_entity_poly.pdbx_seq_one_letter_code
_entity_poly.pdbx_strand_id
1 'polypeptide(L)'
;DYVIAVQDPERSLDNAAESAIRHEVGSNFMDQILTTGREQMAAAVQDRLQEYMDNYNTGIRVARVNVVQAQPPDAVRPAFDDVIRAREDEQRAQNQAQQYANQRIPEARGEAQRQIEQANAYKQQAIAQAEGEASRFDQLLIEYQKAPEVTRQRLYIESLQDVMTASSKIMIDVEGGNNMLYVPLDKIMEQNSASVRLGGSTQDLRDLANQLAPFLPGPSTVNTVDRTRLGSDRGGRP
;
A
#
# COMPACT_ATOMS: atom_id res chain seq x y z
N ASP A 1 -9.76 -1.53 71.08
CA ASP A 1 -9.63 -2.80 71.83
C ASP A 1 -8.64 -3.72 71.14
N TYR A 2 -7.42 -3.82 71.68
CA TYR A 2 -6.39 -4.75 71.21
C TYR A 2 -6.61 -6.08 71.97
N VAL A 3 -7.47 -6.94 71.45
CA VAL A 3 -7.88 -8.17 72.16
C VAL A 3 -6.91 -9.29 71.79
N ILE A 4 -6.06 -9.58 72.77
CA ILE A 4 -5.11 -10.69 73.04
C ILE A 4 -5.45 -12.08 72.41
N ALA A 5 -5.66 -12.17 71.10
CA ALA A 5 -5.91 -13.44 70.40
C ALA A 5 -4.70 -13.94 69.60
N VAL A 6 -3.73 -13.05 69.28
CA VAL A 6 -2.60 -13.34 68.40
C VAL A 6 -1.28 -13.02 69.10
N GLN A 7 -0.34 -13.96 69.09
CA GLN A 7 0.97 -13.85 69.77
C GLN A 7 1.88 -12.79 69.14
N ASP A 8 1.84 -12.60 67.81
CA ASP A 8 2.64 -11.61 67.07
C ASP A 8 1.78 -10.95 65.95
N PRO A 9 1.11 -9.82 66.22
CA PRO A 9 0.18 -9.18 65.27
C PRO A 9 0.87 -8.67 63.99
N GLU A 10 2.13 -8.25 64.06
CA GLU A 10 2.92 -7.82 62.89
C GLU A 10 3.25 -8.98 61.95
N ARG A 11 3.70 -10.13 62.50
CA ARG A 11 3.98 -11.32 61.69
C ARG A 11 2.71 -11.91 61.07
N SER A 12 1.59 -11.86 61.79
CA SER A 12 0.30 -12.28 61.25
C SER A 12 -0.16 -11.37 60.10
N LEU A 13 0.14 -10.07 60.16
CA LEU A 13 -0.12 -9.15 59.07
C LEU A 13 0.74 -9.46 57.83
N ASP A 14 2.04 -9.71 58.00
CA ASP A 14 2.93 -10.05 56.88
C ASP A 14 2.51 -11.36 56.19
N ASN A 15 2.22 -12.40 56.97
CA ASN A 15 1.78 -13.69 56.42
C ASN A 15 0.43 -13.59 55.71
N ALA A 16 -0.50 -12.80 56.27
CA ALA A 16 -1.80 -12.57 55.65
C ALA A 16 -1.67 -11.72 54.36
N ALA A 17 -0.77 -10.74 54.34
CA ALA A 17 -0.45 -9.94 53.17
C ALA A 17 0.17 -10.80 52.05
N GLU A 18 1.13 -11.66 52.37
CA GLU A 18 1.72 -12.58 51.39
C GLU A 18 0.65 -13.52 50.81
N SER A 19 -0.23 -14.05 51.66
CA SER A 19 -1.31 -14.94 51.24
C SER A 19 -2.33 -14.23 50.35
N ALA A 20 -2.76 -13.02 50.71
CA ALA A 20 -3.69 -12.22 49.93
C ALA A 20 -3.09 -11.84 48.56
N ILE A 21 -1.84 -11.40 48.53
CA ILE A 21 -1.14 -11.08 47.27
C ILE A 21 -1.03 -12.32 46.39
N ARG A 22 -0.61 -13.47 46.94
CA ARG A 22 -0.47 -14.71 46.16
C ARG A 22 -1.81 -15.18 45.58
N HIS A 23 -2.89 -15.02 46.33
CA HIS A 23 -4.23 -15.38 45.88
C HIS A 23 -4.68 -14.48 44.71
N GLU A 24 -4.59 -13.16 44.87
CA GLU A 24 -5.02 -12.21 43.84
C GLU A 24 -4.15 -12.24 42.58
N VAL A 25 -2.84 -12.45 42.72
CA VAL A 25 -1.94 -12.61 41.57
C VAL A 25 -2.19 -13.94 40.84
N GLY A 26 -2.61 -14.99 41.55
CA GLY A 26 -2.92 -16.29 40.98
C GLY A 26 -4.30 -16.39 40.32
N SER A 27 -5.26 -15.55 40.73
CA SER A 27 -6.62 -15.53 40.19
C SER A 27 -6.79 -14.61 38.97
N ASN A 28 -5.85 -13.68 38.74
CA ASN A 28 -5.89 -12.72 37.65
C ASN A 28 -4.97 -13.09 36.47
N PHE A 29 -5.32 -12.64 35.27
CA PHE A 29 -4.46 -12.82 34.10
C PHE A 29 -3.24 -11.89 34.17
N MET A 30 -2.05 -12.43 33.92
CA MET A 30 -0.77 -11.71 34.02
C MET A 30 -0.74 -10.39 33.21
N ASP A 31 -1.36 -10.35 32.03
CA ASP A 31 -1.43 -9.16 31.15
C ASP A 31 -2.16 -7.98 31.83
N GLN A 32 -3.19 -8.27 32.62
CA GLN A 32 -3.96 -7.25 33.34
C GLN A 32 -3.17 -6.67 34.51
N ILE A 33 -2.32 -7.48 35.15
CA ILE A 33 -1.48 -7.06 36.28
C ILE A 33 -0.43 -6.03 35.85
N LEU A 34 0.10 -6.19 34.63
CA LEU A 34 1.19 -5.35 34.11
C LEU A 34 0.69 -4.06 33.47
N THR A 35 -0.51 -4.06 32.87
CA THR A 35 -0.98 -2.93 32.05
C THR A 35 -1.98 -2.02 32.78
N THR A 36 -3.15 -2.54 33.19
CA THR A 36 -4.32 -1.69 33.57
C THR A 36 -4.94 -2.04 34.92
N GLY A 37 -4.74 -3.24 35.44
CA GLY A 37 -5.40 -3.80 36.63
C GLY A 37 -4.75 -3.48 37.97
N ARG A 38 -3.74 -2.60 38.02
CA ARG A 38 -2.96 -2.36 39.26
C ARG A 38 -3.80 -1.75 40.39
N GLU A 39 -4.66 -0.79 40.07
CA GLU A 39 -5.54 -0.17 41.07
C GLU A 39 -6.65 -1.13 41.52
N GLN A 40 -7.19 -1.92 40.60
CA GLN A 40 -8.22 -2.92 40.88
C GLN A 40 -7.66 -4.05 41.76
N MET A 41 -6.44 -4.50 41.49
CA MET A 41 -5.76 -5.48 42.35
C MET A 41 -5.40 -4.91 43.71
N ALA A 42 -4.95 -3.65 43.80
CA ALA A 42 -4.67 -3.02 45.08
C ALA A 42 -5.93 -2.95 45.96
N ALA A 43 -7.08 -2.64 45.36
CA ALA A 43 -8.37 -2.65 46.04
C ALA A 43 -8.78 -4.07 46.47
N ALA A 44 -8.67 -5.07 45.59
CA ALA A 44 -9.01 -6.46 45.91
C ALA A 44 -8.12 -7.04 47.03
N VAL A 45 -6.80 -6.77 46.99
CA VAL A 45 -5.86 -7.16 48.04
C VAL A 45 -6.20 -6.46 49.36
N GLN A 46 -6.59 -5.19 49.32
CA GLN A 46 -7.01 -4.46 50.52
C GLN A 46 -8.26 -5.07 51.17
N ASP A 47 -9.29 -5.38 50.37
CA ASP A 47 -10.53 -5.98 50.86
C ASP A 47 -10.26 -7.36 51.47
N ARG A 48 -9.45 -8.18 50.79
CA ARG A 48 -9.06 -9.52 51.28
C ARG A 48 -8.22 -9.46 52.55
N LEU A 49 -7.27 -8.54 52.61
CA LEU A 49 -6.41 -8.35 53.77
C LEU A 49 -7.23 -7.91 54.98
N GLN A 50 -8.23 -7.04 54.79
CA GLN A 50 -9.14 -6.64 55.85
C GLN A 50 -9.98 -7.83 56.34
N GLU A 51 -10.51 -8.66 55.43
CA GLU A 51 -11.25 -9.88 55.79
C GLU A 51 -10.39 -10.84 56.64
N TYR A 52 -9.10 -11.02 56.30
CA TYR A 52 -8.19 -11.85 57.09
C TYR A 52 -7.90 -11.23 58.46
N MET A 53 -7.70 -9.90 58.55
CA MET A 53 -7.47 -9.21 59.82
C MET A 53 -8.69 -9.25 60.75
N ASP A 54 -9.90 -9.19 60.18
CA ASP A 54 -11.18 -9.30 60.90
C ASP A 54 -11.41 -10.73 61.40
N ASN A 55 -11.12 -11.75 60.56
CA ASN A 55 -11.22 -13.16 60.94
C ASN A 55 -10.23 -13.56 62.04
N TYR A 56 -9.02 -13.01 62.01
CA TYR A 56 -8.01 -13.20 63.05
C TYR A 56 -8.24 -12.31 64.28
N ASN A 57 -9.30 -11.49 64.27
CA ASN A 57 -9.71 -10.61 65.36
C ASN A 57 -8.55 -9.74 65.89
N THR A 58 -7.70 -9.26 64.97
CA THR A 58 -6.45 -8.55 65.27
C THR A 58 -6.68 -7.08 65.65
N GLY A 59 -7.85 -6.54 65.32
CA GLY A 59 -8.20 -5.13 65.56
C GLY A 59 -7.44 -4.12 64.68
N ILE A 60 -6.74 -4.60 63.63
CA ILE A 60 -5.97 -3.77 62.70
C ILE A 60 -6.85 -3.36 61.52
N ARG A 61 -6.83 -2.07 61.17
CA ARG A 61 -7.49 -1.53 59.98
C ARG A 61 -6.46 -1.19 58.91
N VAL A 62 -6.64 -1.75 57.73
CA VAL A 62 -5.78 -1.48 56.56
C VAL A 62 -6.19 -0.16 55.92
N ALA A 63 -5.27 0.80 55.81
CA ALA A 63 -5.56 2.12 55.24
C ALA A 63 -5.41 2.19 53.72
N ARG A 64 -4.32 1.60 53.19
CA ARG A 64 -4.02 1.57 51.75
C ARG A 64 -2.97 0.51 51.45
N VAL A 65 -3.15 -0.22 50.34
CA VAL A 65 -2.15 -1.11 49.78
C VAL A 65 -1.55 -0.46 48.53
N ASN A 66 -0.22 -0.37 48.47
CA ASN A 66 0.49 0.09 47.28
C ASN A 66 1.20 -1.10 46.63
N VAL A 67 0.88 -1.40 45.38
CA VAL A 67 1.53 -2.48 44.63
C VAL A 67 2.85 -1.97 44.06
N VAL A 68 3.97 -2.55 44.51
CA VAL A 68 5.30 -2.29 43.95
C VAL A 68 5.45 -3.05 42.62
N GLN A 69 6.26 -2.52 41.71
CA GLN A 69 6.44 -3.02 40.33
C GLN A 69 6.67 -4.53 40.28
N ALA A 70 5.73 -5.26 39.66
CA ALA A 70 5.87 -6.69 39.39
C ALA A 70 6.74 -6.87 38.13
N GLN A 71 7.95 -7.43 38.30
CA GLN A 71 8.84 -7.76 37.20
C GLN A 71 8.85 -9.29 37.00
N PRO A 72 8.75 -9.79 35.76
CA PRO A 72 8.95 -11.21 35.49
C PRO A 72 10.36 -11.68 35.91
N PRO A 73 10.51 -12.92 36.40
CA PRO A 73 11.82 -13.47 36.72
C PRO A 73 12.69 -13.56 35.46
N ASP A 74 13.99 -13.33 35.65
CA ASP A 74 14.98 -13.22 34.57
C ASP A 74 14.99 -14.39 33.59
N ALA A 75 14.64 -15.59 34.05
CA ALA A 75 14.61 -16.81 33.25
C ALA A 75 13.52 -16.84 32.17
N VAL A 76 12.44 -16.07 32.31
CA VAL A 76 11.27 -16.13 31.40
C VAL A 76 11.12 -14.86 30.54
N ARG A 77 11.89 -13.80 30.83
CA ARG A 77 11.90 -12.54 30.04
C ARG A 77 11.95 -12.75 28.51
N PRO A 78 12.87 -13.55 27.93
CA PRO A 78 12.97 -13.67 26.47
C PRO A 78 11.69 -14.23 25.84
N ALA A 79 11.02 -15.19 26.50
CA ALA A 79 9.77 -15.77 25.98
C ALA A 79 8.61 -14.77 26.02
N PHE A 80 8.58 -13.87 27.02
CA PHE A 80 7.58 -12.81 27.08
C PHE A 80 7.82 -11.73 26.03
N ASP A 81 9.07 -11.31 25.85
CA ASP A 81 9.44 -10.33 24.83
C ASP A 81 9.08 -10.82 23.43
N ASP A 82 9.24 -12.12 23.17
CA ASP A 82 8.86 -12.73 21.90
C ASP A 82 7.33 -12.74 21.68
N VAL A 83 6.51 -12.99 22.72
CA VAL A 83 5.04 -12.92 22.61
C VAL A 83 4.56 -11.49 22.36
N ILE A 84 5.16 -10.50 23.02
CA ILE A 84 4.84 -9.08 22.82
C ILE A 84 5.21 -8.68 21.38
N ARG A 85 6.42 -9.02 20.93
CA ARG A 85 6.86 -8.76 19.55
C ARG A 85 5.94 -9.40 18.53
N ALA A 86 5.53 -10.66 18.75
CA ALA A 86 4.62 -11.35 17.85
C ALA A 86 3.24 -10.66 17.76
N ARG A 87 2.68 -10.19 18.88
CA ARG A 87 1.42 -9.43 18.90
C ARG A 87 1.56 -8.08 18.18
N GLU A 88 2.67 -7.37 18.41
CA GLU A 88 2.94 -6.11 17.73
C GLU A 88 3.10 -6.31 16.22
N ASP A 89 3.80 -7.37 15.81
CA ASP A 89 3.98 -7.74 14.41
C ASP A 89 2.64 -8.11 13.75
N GLU A 90 1.78 -8.87 14.44
CA GLU A 90 0.42 -9.18 13.98
C GLU A 90 -0.40 -7.90 13.79
N GLN A 91 -0.43 -7.03 14.81
CA GLN A 91 -1.18 -5.78 14.73
C GLN A 91 -0.64 -4.87 13.61
N ARG A 92 0.68 -4.82 13.43
CA ARG A 92 1.32 -4.08 12.34
C ARG A 92 0.92 -4.63 10.98
N ALA A 93 0.93 -5.95 10.81
CA ALA A 93 0.52 -6.61 9.57
C ALA A 93 -0.96 -6.35 9.26
N GLN A 94 -1.85 -6.42 10.27
CA GLN A 94 -3.26 -6.08 10.10
C GLN A 94 -3.46 -4.62 9.71
N ASN A 95 -2.78 -3.69 10.38
CA ASN A 95 -2.87 -2.26 10.06
C ASN A 95 -2.35 -1.96 8.65
N GLN A 96 -1.25 -2.57 8.23
CA GLN A 96 -0.71 -2.43 6.88
C GLN A 96 -1.67 -2.97 5.82
N ALA A 97 -2.28 -4.14 6.07
CA ALA A 97 -3.27 -4.71 5.15
C ALA A 97 -4.51 -3.82 5.00
N GLN A 98 -5.01 -3.28 6.12
CA GLN A 98 -6.11 -2.32 6.11
C GLN A 98 -5.75 -1.04 5.37
N GLN A 99 -4.56 -0.48 5.62
CA GLN A 99 -4.06 0.70 4.92
C GLN A 99 -3.96 0.45 3.41
N TYR A 100 -3.41 -0.71 3.01
CA TYR A 100 -3.30 -1.10 1.59
C TYR A 100 -4.67 -1.21 0.92
N ALA A 101 -5.63 -1.86 1.57
CA ALA A 101 -7.00 -1.97 1.06
C ALA A 101 -7.68 -0.59 0.94
N ASN A 102 -7.54 0.25 1.98
CA ASN A 102 -8.09 1.60 2.03
C ASN A 102 -7.45 2.53 1.01
N GLN A 103 -6.22 2.26 0.55
CA GLN A 103 -5.57 3.02 -0.51
C GLN A 103 -5.98 2.52 -1.91
N ARG A 104 -5.94 1.21 -2.13
CA ARG A 104 -6.16 0.61 -3.45
C ARG A 104 -7.60 0.71 -3.94
N ILE A 105 -8.58 0.56 -3.05
CA ILE A 105 -10.00 0.57 -3.44
C ILE A 105 -10.44 1.97 -3.94
N PRO A 106 -10.15 3.08 -3.23
CA PRO A 106 -10.47 4.42 -3.74
C PRO A 106 -9.68 4.80 -4.98
N GLU A 107 -8.41 4.42 -5.07
CA GLU A 107 -7.58 4.68 -6.25
C GLU A 107 -8.18 4.00 -7.50
N ALA A 108 -8.49 2.70 -7.41
CA ALA A 108 -9.11 1.96 -8.49
C ALA A 108 -10.50 2.51 -8.87
N ARG A 109 -11.31 2.94 -7.88
CA ARG A 109 -12.59 3.63 -8.16
C ARG A 109 -12.38 4.97 -8.87
N GLY A 110 -11.39 5.75 -8.43
CA GLY A 110 -11.05 7.02 -9.04
C GLY A 110 -10.60 6.84 -10.48
N GLU A 111 -9.76 5.83 -10.76
CA GLU A 111 -9.36 5.45 -12.11
C GLU A 111 -10.54 5.06 -13.00
N ALA A 112 -11.41 4.17 -12.50
CA ALA A 112 -12.60 3.77 -13.23
C ALA A 112 -13.51 4.97 -13.53
N GLN A 113 -13.72 5.85 -12.56
CA GLN A 113 -14.54 7.05 -12.73
C GLN A 113 -13.92 8.01 -13.75
N ARG A 114 -12.60 8.25 -13.69
CA ARG A 114 -11.88 9.06 -14.67
C ARG A 114 -12.04 8.49 -16.08
N GLN A 115 -11.96 7.19 -16.25
CA GLN A 115 -12.11 6.54 -17.56
C GLN A 115 -13.53 6.74 -18.12
N ILE A 116 -14.55 6.60 -17.27
CA ILE A 116 -15.95 6.84 -17.65
C ILE A 116 -16.16 8.32 -18.04
N GLU A 117 -15.63 9.25 -17.25
CA GLU A 117 -15.72 10.68 -17.54
C GLU A 117 -15.01 11.06 -18.83
N GLN A 118 -13.82 10.51 -19.10
CA GLN A 118 -13.11 10.69 -20.36
C GLN A 118 -13.91 10.16 -21.56
N ALA A 119 -14.53 8.97 -21.42
CA ALA A 119 -15.38 8.41 -22.47
C ALA A 119 -16.63 9.28 -22.73
N ASN A 120 -17.25 9.79 -21.66
CA ASN A 120 -18.38 10.70 -21.77
C ASN A 120 -17.99 12.05 -22.40
N ALA A 121 -16.84 12.61 -22.01
CA ALA A 121 -16.30 13.83 -22.59
C ALA A 121 -16.01 13.65 -24.09
N TYR A 122 -15.38 12.55 -24.49
CA TYR A 122 -15.13 12.24 -25.90
C TYR A 122 -16.44 12.10 -26.69
N LYS A 123 -17.42 11.39 -26.14
CA LYS A 123 -18.75 11.26 -26.75
C LYS A 123 -19.39 12.64 -26.96
N GLN A 124 -19.38 13.49 -25.94
CA GLN A 124 -19.96 14.83 -26.03
C GLN A 124 -19.21 15.71 -27.02
N GLN A 125 -17.88 15.65 -27.04
CA GLN A 125 -17.04 16.36 -28.01
C GLN A 125 -17.38 15.92 -29.45
N ALA A 126 -17.51 14.61 -29.70
CA ALA A 126 -17.86 14.10 -31.02
C ALA A 126 -19.26 14.55 -31.47
N ILE A 127 -20.24 14.54 -30.57
CA ILE A 127 -21.60 15.04 -30.86
C ILE A 127 -21.56 16.54 -31.14
N ALA A 128 -20.91 17.34 -30.29
CA ALA A 128 -20.83 18.79 -30.45
C ALA A 128 -20.09 19.19 -31.73
N GLN A 129 -19.04 18.46 -32.11
CA GLN A 129 -18.35 18.66 -33.37
C GLN A 129 -19.26 18.35 -34.56
N ALA A 130 -19.96 17.21 -34.54
CA ALA A 130 -20.89 16.84 -35.60
C ALA A 130 -22.05 17.84 -35.74
N GLU A 131 -22.62 18.31 -34.62
CA GLU A 131 -23.65 19.34 -34.61
C GLU A 131 -23.14 20.69 -35.13
N GLY A 132 -21.92 21.08 -34.76
CA GLY A 132 -21.27 22.29 -35.26
C GLY A 132 -21.00 22.24 -36.77
N GLU A 133 -20.52 21.09 -37.26
CA GLU A 133 -20.29 20.85 -38.69
C GLU A 133 -21.61 20.82 -39.47
N ALA A 134 -22.66 20.17 -38.96
CA ALA A 134 -23.99 20.17 -39.56
C ALA A 134 -24.57 21.59 -39.64
N SER A 135 -24.49 22.36 -38.55
CA SER A 135 -24.95 23.75 -38.53
C SER A 135 -24.18 24.63 -39.52
N ARG A 136 -22.86 24.46 -39.63
CA ARG A 136 -22.03 25.14 -40.65
C ARG A 136 -22.45 24.75 -42.06
N PHE A 137 -22.72 23.46 -42.30
CA PHE A 137 -23.16 22.98 -43.60
C PHE A 137 -24.52 23.58 -44.00
N ASP A 138 -25.49 23.61 -43.09
CA ASP A 138 -26.82 24.19 -43.34
C ASP A 138 -26.74 25.68 -43.71
N GLN A 139 -25.92 26.44 -42.98
CA GLN A 139 -25.67 27.86 -43.29
C GLN A 139 -25.02 28.03 -44.67
N LEU A 140 -24.03 27.20 -44.99
CA LEU A 140 -23.35 27.23 -46.29
C LEU A 140 -24.28 26.85 -47.44
N LEU A 141 -25.16 25.87 -47.23
CA LEU A 141 -26.14 25.43 -48.23
C LEU A 141 -27.10 26.56 -48.60
N ILE A 142 -27.57 27.32 -47.61
CA ILE A 142 -28.44 28.48 -47.82
C ILE A 142 -27.73 29.53 -48.70
N GLU A 143 -26.46 29.84 -48.43
CA GLU A 143 -25.69 30.80 -49.23
C GLU A 143 -25.35 30.27 -50.63
N TYR A 144 -25.07 28.96 -50.74
CA TYR A 144 -24.83 28.31 -52.03
C TYR A 144 -26.04 28.39 -52.96
N GLN A 145 -27.25 28.21 -52.42
CA GLN A 145 -28.50 28.35 -53.17
C GLN A 145 -28.71 29.77 -53.72
N LYS A 146 -28.22 30.81 -53.01
CA LYS A 146 -28.29 32.19 -53.49
C LYS A 146 -27.27 32.48 -54.60
N ALA A 147 -26.04 31.98 -54.47
CA ALA A 147 -24.95 32.27 -55.41
C ALA A 147 -23.98 31.08 -55.60
N PRO A 148 -24.23 30.19 -56.58
CA PRO A 148 -23.52 28.91 -56.68
C PRO A 148 -22.10 28.98 -57.28
N GLU A 149 -21.79 29.94 -58.15
CA GLU A 149 -20.46 30.05 -58.77
C GLU A 149 -19.42 30.60 -57.80
N VAL A 150 -19.71 31.73 -57.16
CA VAL A 150 -18.78 32.40 -56.23
C VAL A 150 -18.52 31.56 -54.97
N THR A 151 -19.51 30.82 -54.49
CA THR A 151 -19.37 29.97 -53.30
C THR A 151 -18.46 28.77 -53.57
N ARG A 152 -18.54 28.13 -54.74
CA ARG A 152 -17.61 27.05 -55.12
C ARG A 152 -16.18 27.54 -55.22
N GLN A 153 -15.98 28.69 -55.86
CA GLN A 153 -14.64 29.23 -56.03
C GLN A 153 -14.01 29.63 -54.69
N ARG A 154 -14.81 30.19 -53.76
CA ARG A 154 -14.35 30.45 -52.39
C ARG A 154 -13.94 29.17 -51.66
N LEU A 155 -14.79 28.14 -51.64
CA LEU A 155 -14.48 26.87 -50.96
C LEU A 155 -13.23 26.19 -51.53
N TYR A 156 -13.03 26.26 -52.85
CA TYR A 156 -11.82 25.77 -53.49
C TYR A 156 -10.56 26.52 -53.01
N ILE A 157 -10.61 27.85 -52.97
CA ILE A 157 -9.47 28.65 -52.50
C ILE A 157 -9.22 28.43 -51.00
N GLU A 158 -10.27 28.34 -50.17
CA GLU A 158 -10.15 28.07 -48.73
C GLU A 158 -9.56 26.67 -48.47
N SER A 159 -10.08 25.61 -49.10
CA SER A 159 -9.51 24.26 -48.97
C SER A 159 -8.06 24.20 -49.45
N LEU A 160 -7.73 24.90 -50.53
CA LEU A 160 -6.36 24.97 -51.04
C LEU A 160 -5.45 25.73 -50.07
N GLN A 161 -5.93 26.81 -49.46
CA GLN A 161 -5.22 27.55 -48.42
C GLN A 161 -4.97 26.68 -47.18
N ASP A 162 -5.97 25.94 -46.70
CA ASP A 162 -5.83 25.07 -45.53
C ASP A 162 -4.81 23.95 -45.77
N VAL A 163 -4.87 23.29 -46.93
CA VAL A 163 -3.90 22.25 -47.32
C VAL A 163 -2.51 22.84 -47.50
N MET A 164 -2.39 24.02 -48.12
CA MET A 164 -1.09 24.69 -48.30
C MET A 164 -0.50 25.20 -46.97
N THR A 165 -1.33 25.52 -45.98
CA THR A 165 -0.87 25.94 -44.64
C THR A 165 -0.48 24.74 -43.77
N ALA A 166 -1.20 23.63 -43.88
CA ALA A 166 -0.89 22.38 -43.16
C ALA A 166 0.34 21.65 -43.76
N SER A 167 0.64 21.89 -45.03
CA SER A 167 1.85 21.36 -45.68
C SER A 167 3.07 22.17 -45.26
N SER A 168 4.01 21.54 -44.55
CA SER A 168 5.28 22.16 -44.15
C SER A 168 6.13 22.49 -45.39
N LYS A 169 6.05 23.76 -45.81
CA LYS A 169 6.81 24.30 -46.94
C LYS A 169 8.27 24.53 -46.53
N ILE A 170 9.17 23.63 -46.94
CA ILE A 170 10.62 23.80 -46.77
C ILE A 170 11.19 24.38 -48.07
N MET A 171 11.53 25.68 -48.05
CA MET A 171 12.35 26.29 -49.10
C MET A 171 13.81 25.93 -48.85
N ILE A 172 14.44 25.23 -49.79
CA ILE A 172 15.91 25.08 -49.81
C ILE A 172 16.43 26.18 -50.73
N ASP A 173 17.04 27.20 -50.14
CA ASP A 173 17.76 28.24 -50.89
C ASP A 173 19.12 27.67 -51.29
N VAL A 174 19.33 27.49 -52.60
CA VAL A 174 20.64 27.17 -53.14
C VAL A 174 21.08 28.42 -53.88
N GLU A 175 22.17 29.05 -53.43
CA GLU A 175 22.83 30.19 -54.06
C GLU A 175 23.12 29.85 -55.54
N GLY A 176 22.18 30.21 -56.42
CA GLY A 176 22.25 29.84 -57.84
C GLY A 176 20.92 29.44 -58.49
N GLY A 177 19.83 30.17 -58.24
CA GLY A 177 18.84 30.47 -59.29
C GLY A 177 17.84 29.38 -59.73
N ASN A 178 17.58 28.32 -58.97
CA ASN A 178 16.44 27.45 -59.25
C ASN A 178 15.84 26.84 -57.98
N ASN A 179 14.81 27.49 -57.43
CA ASN A 179 14.09 27.03 -56.25
C ASN A 179 13.15 25.89 -56.64
N MET A 180 13.64 24.66 -56.62
CA MET A 180 12.79 23.49 -56.82
C MET A 180 11.87 23.29 -55.62
N LEU A 181 10.56 23.41 -55.87
CA LEU A 181 9.51 23.07 -54.91
C LEU A 181 9.47 21.54 -54.75
N TYR A 182 10.09 21.03 -53.69
CA TYR A 182 10.01 19.63 -53.32
C TYR A 182 8.99 19.47 -52.19
N VAL A 183 7.89 18.79 -52.47
CA VAL A 183 6.90 18.38 -51.45
C VAL A 183 7.29 16.96 -51.02
N PRO A 184 7.96 16.77 -49.86
CA PRO A 184 8.37 15.45 -49.42
C PRO A 184 7.16 14.78 -48.75
N LEU A 185 6.42 13.98 -49.51
CA LEU A 185 5.36 13.12 -48.94
C LEU A 185 5.94 12.06 -47.98
N ASP A 186 7.19 11.66 -48.21
CA ASP A 186 7.87 10.57 -47.49
C ASP A 186 8.24 10.94 -46.04
N LYS A 187 8.70 12.18 -45.80
CA LYS A 187 9.10 12.64 -44.45
C LYS A 187 7.93 12.84 -43.49
N ILE A 188 6.74 13.13 -44.01
CA ILE A 188 5.51 13.30 -43.22
C ILE A 188 4.98 11.93 -42.76
N MET A 189 5.10 10.90 -43.60
CA MET A 189 4.76 9.51 -43.23
C MET A 189 5.75 8.94 -42.20
N GLU A 190 7.03 9.32 -42.27
CA GLU A 190 8.06 8.92 -41.31
C GLU A 190 7.83 9.53 -39.90
N GLN A 191 7.36 10.78 -39.81
CA GLN A 191 7.03 11.41 -38.51
C GLN A 191 5.81 10.74 -37.83
N ASN A 192 4.82 10.28 -38.61
CA ASN A 192 3.70 9.50 -38.08
C ASN A 192 4.11 8.10 -37.62
N SER A 193 5.15 7.50 -38.21
CA SER A 193 5.66 6.19 -37.80
C SER A 193 6.72 6.24 -36.70
N ALA A 194 7.39 7.39 -36.52
CA ALA A 194 8.27 7.65 -35.37
C ALA A 194 7.50 7.82 -34.06
N SER A 195 6.27 8.36 -34.12
CA SER A 195 5.38 8.54 -32.96
C SER A 195 4.85 7.22 -32.38
N VAL A 196 4.84 6.14 -33.17
CA VAL A 196 4.41 4.79 -32.75
C VAL A 196 5.56 3.99 -32.11
N ARG A 197 6.82 4.42 -32.24
CA ARG A 197 8.00 3.68 -31.76
C ARG A 197 8.52 4.13 -30.39
N LEU A 198 7.84 5.05 -29.71
CA LEU A 198 8.23 5.53 -28.36
C LEU A 198 7.46 4.82 -27.21
N GLY A 199 6.78 3.70 -27.48
CA GLY A 199 6.10 2.91 -26.45
C GLY A 199 6.79 1.56 -26.24
N GLY A 200 7.73 1.48 -25.31
CA GLY A 200 8.30 0.21 -24.83
C GLY A 200 9.82 0.20 -24.75
N SER A 201 10.38 0.98 -23.84
CA SER A 201 11.78 0.87 -23.43
C SER A 201 12.04 -0.55 -22.93
N THR A 202 12.98 -1.23 -23.58
CA THR A 202 13.57 -2.48 -23.09
C THR A 202 14.28 -2.31 -21.74
N GLN A 203 14.48 -1.06 -21.31
CA GLN A 203 14.93 -0.66 -19.97
C GLN A 203 13.82 -0.85 -18.92
N ASP A 204 12.57 -0.47 -19.21
CA ASP A 204 11.45 -0.61 -18.26
C ASP A 204 11.14 -2.08 -17.99
N LEU A 205 11.26 -2.94 -19.01
CA LEU A 205 11.16 -4.40 -18.87
C LEU A 205 12.30 -4.98 -18.00
N ARG A 206 13.48 -4.38 -18.04
CA ARG A 206 14.64 -4.78 -17.23
C ARG A 206 14.50 -4.31 -15.78
N ASP A 207 13.96 -3.12 -15.58
CA ASP A 207 13.70 -2.56 -14.25
C ASP A 207 12.54 -3.30 -13.56
N LEU A 208 11.48 -3.64 -14.29
CA LEU A 208 10.39 -4.48 -13.79
C LEU A 208 10.87 -5.91 -13.45
N ALA A 209 11.75 -6.50 -14.27
CA ALA A 209 12.35 -7.81 -14.01
C ALA A 209 13.24 -7.81 -12.76
N ASN A 210 14.01 -6.73 -12.53
CA ASN A 210 14.81 -6.57 -11.31
C ASN A 210 13.95 -6.30 -10.07
N GLN A 211 12.82 -5.62 -10.21
CA GLN A 211 11.91 -5.33 -9.11
C GLN A 211 11.07 -6.54 -8.68
N LEU A 212 10.86 -7.52 -9.57
CA LEU A 212 10.17 -8.78 -9.30
C LEU A 212 11.10 -9.94 -8.89
N ALA A 213 12.41 -9.79 -9.05
CA ALA A 213 13.42 -10.79 -8.65
C ALA A 213 13.32 -11.31 -7.20
N PRO A 214 12.95 -10.50 -6.17
CA PRO A 214 12.82 -11.01 -4.81
C PRO A 214 11.50 -11.76 -4.52
N PHE A 215 10.56 -11.83 -5.48
CA PHE A 215 9.24 -12.47 -5.29
C PHE A 215 9.03 -13.76 -6.10
N LEU A 216 10.02 -14.22 -6.88
CA LEU A 216 9.97 -15.53 -7.52
C LEU A 216 10.64 -16.60 -6.63
N PRO A 217 10.01 -17.77 -6.40
CA PRO A 217 10.71 -18.91 -5.82
C PRO A 217 11.84 -19.30 -6.79
N GLY A 218 13.06 -19.43 -6.25
CA GLY A 218 14.26 -19.74 -7.05
C GLY A 218 14.09 -21.01 -7.89
N PRO A 219 14.82 -21.14 -9.02
CA PRO A 219 14.72 -22.31 -9.87
C PRO A 219 15.07 -23.56 -9.05
N SER A 220 14.07 -24.41 -8.85
CA SER A 220 14.20 -25.72 -8.25
C SER A 220 15.20 -26.56 -9.06
N THR A 221 16.44 -26.64 -8.60
CA THR A 221 17.43 -27.57 -9.13
C THR A 221 17.14 -28.98 -8.61
N VAL A 222 16.07 -29.60 -9.11
CA VAL A 222 15.83 -31.04 -8.95
C VAL A 222 16.39 -31.73 -10.19
N ASN A 223 17.71 -31.87 -10.26
CA ASN A 223 18.41 -32.98 -10.92
C ASN A 223 19.92 -32.85 -10.77
N THR A 224 20.45 -33.22 -9.60
CA THR A 224 21.84 -33.67 -9.47
C THR A 224 21.82 -35.16 -9.26
N VAL A 225 21.94 -35.92 -10.36
CA VAL A 225 22.26 -37.34 -10.30
C VAL A 225 23.65 -37.44 -9.67
N ASP A 226 23.68 -37.95 -8.45
CA ASP A 226 24.89 -38.22 -7.67
C ASP A 226 25.74 -39.28 -8.39
N ARG A 227 26.74 -38.82 -9.14
CA ARG A 227 27.69 -39.67 -9.89
C ARG A 227 28.82 -40.22 -9.03
N THR A 228 28.80 -40.04 -7.71
CA THR A 228 29.89 -40.51 -6.83
C THR A 228 29.82 -41.99 -6.46
N ARG A 229 28.86 -42.76 -6.99
CA ARG A 229 28.67 -44.19 -6.66
C ARG A 229 28.86 -45.18 -7.80
N LEU A 230 29.39 -44.78 -8.96
CA LEU A 230 29.74 -45.74 -10.01
C LEU A 230 31.24 -46.04 -9.98
N GLY A 231 31.57 -47.21 -9.42
CA GLY A 231 32.94 -47.69 -9.26
C GLY A 231 33.68 -47.82 -10.58
N SER A 232 34.90 -47.29 -10.61
CA SER A 232 35.91 -47.58 -11.62
C SER A 232 36.81 -48.71 -11.11
N ASP A 233 36.42 -49.94 -11.44
CA ASP A 233 37.36 -51.03 -11.62
C ASP A 233 38.20 -50.78 -12.89
N ARG A 234 39.45 -51.28 -12.90
CA ARG A 234 40.56 -51.10 -13.87
C ARG A 234 41.43 -49.86 -13.60
N GLY A 235 42.75 -49.92 -13.35
CA GLY A 235 43.72 -51.00 -13.46
C GLY A 235 45.06 -50.46 -14.00
N GLY A 236 46.17 -50.79 -13.34
CA GLY A 236 47.56 -50.68 -13.86
C GLY A 236 48.43 -49.60 -13.20
N ARG A 237 49.36 -49.93 -12.28
CA ARG A 237 50.70 -50.56 -12.43
C ARG A 237 51.81 -49.49 -12.20
N PRO A 238 53.09 -49.83 -11.94
CA PRO A 238 53.82 -51.09 -12.15
C PRO A 238 53.77 -52.10 -11.00
#